data_AF-A0A0F9BB76-F1
#
_entry.id   AF-A0A0F9BB76-F1
#
_cell.length_a   1.000
_cell.length_b   1.000
_cell.length_c   1.000
_cell.angle_alpha   90.00
_cell.angle_beta   90.00
_cell.angle_gamma   90.00
#
_symmetry.space_group_name_H-M   'P 1'
#
loop_
_entity.id
_entity.type
_entity.pdbx_description
1 polymer ?
#
loop_
_entity_poly.entity_id
_entity_poly.type
_entity_poly.pdbx_seq_one_letter_code
_entity_poly.pdbx_strand_id
1 'polypeptide(L)'
;SGDIPTTYYVAHTLAVEAGGGIVFGLVLGGILYYLLKSIDSYQEEVLLTLAGVIGGYALASHWHLSGPLAMVMMGLMVGNHGRSWAMSDKTRQYVDLFWELIDEILNAILFVLIGLEVVMIAYSGNLFIAAGLTIIIALLARLMVVGITTTTFGKQLELPSGAWKVLTWGGLRGGISVALVLQLPDGTERDILLALTYAVVVFSILVQGLSIGKVAKSIR
;
A
#
# COMPACT_ATOMS: atom_id res chain seq x y z
N SER A 1 -22.61 -14.25 -14.21
CA SER A 1 -22.84 -13.94 -15.63
C SER A 1 -21.73 -13.03 -16.09
N GLY A 2 -20.79 -13.56 -16.86
CA GLY A 2 -19.57 -12.86 -17.28
C GLY A 2 -19.83 -12.03 -18.53
N ASP A 3 -20.59 -10.94 -18.39
CA ASP A 3 -20.63 -9.92 -19.43
C ASP A 3 -19.29 -9.19 -19.45
N ILE A 4 -18.71 -9.06 -20.65
CA ILE A 4 -17.49 -8.28 -20.86
C ILE A 4 -17.76 -6.84 -20.40
N PRO A 5 -17.08 -6.35 -19.35
CA PRO A 5 -17.34 -5.02 -18.83
C PRO A 5 -16.96 -4.01 -19.91
N THR A 6 -17.93 -3.20 -20.32
CA THR A 6 -17.69 -2.12 -21.28
C THR A 6 -16.73 -1.11 -20.66
N THR A 7 -15.86 -0.51 -21.49
CA THR A 7 -14.87 0.50 -21.02
C THR A 7 -15.51 1.62 -20.21
N TYR A 8 -16.74 1.99 -20.58
CA TYR A 8 -17.55 2.96 -19.85
C TYR A 8 -17.93 2.49 -18.44
N TYR A 9 -18.37 1.24 -18.29
CA TYR A 9 -18.71 0.66 -16.99
C TYR A 9 -17.50 0.64 -16.06
N VAL A 10 -16.35 0.16 -16.56
CA VAL A 10 -15.10 0.14 -15.77
C VAL A 10 -14.67 1.55 -15.36
N ALA A 11 -14.69 2.50 -16.30
CA ALA A 11 -14.34 3.89 -16.01
C ALA A 11 -15.29 4.53 -14.99
N HIS A 12 -16.59 4.26 -15.10
CA HIS A 12 -17.58 4.77 -14.17
C HIS A 12 -17.42 4.19 -12.77
N THR A 13 -17.28 2.86 -12.64
CA THR A 13 -17.06 2.20 -11.36
C THR A 13 -15.79 2.71 -10.69
N LEU A 14 -14.68 2.79 -11.42
CA LEU A 14 -13.43 3.35 -10.89
C LEU A 14 -13.59 4.80 -10.43
N ALA A 15 -14.27 5.64 -11.21
CA ALA A 15 -14.49 7.03 -10.84
C ALA A 15 -15.32 7.16 -9.56
N VAL A 16 -16.34 6.31 -9.38
CA VAL A 16 -17.20 6.30 -8.19
C VAL A 16 -16.46 5.74 -6.98
N GLU A 17 -15.81 4.58 -7.11
CA GLU A 17 -15.13 3.92 -6.00
C GLU A 17 -13.92 4.74 -5.52
N ALA A 18 -13.08 5.19 -6.45
CA ALA A 18 -11.89 5.96 -6.12
C ALA A 18 -12.25 7.41 -5.75
N GLY A 19 -13.06 8.08 -6.58
CA GLY A 19 -13.47 9.46 -6.33
C GLY A 19 -14.32 9.59 -5.06
N GLY A 20 -15.28 8.69 -4.88
CA GLY A 20 -16.10 8.63 -3.67
C GLY A 20 -15.28 8.29 -2.43
N GLY A 21 -14.32 7.35 -2.53
CA GLY A 21 -13.36 7.08 -1.45
C GLY A 21 -12.56 8.32 -1.06
N ILE A 22 -12.07 9.09 -2.04
CA ILE A 22 -11.32 10.32 -1.80
C ILE A 22 -12.17 11.35 -1.05
N VAL A 23 -13.37 11.64 -1.58
CA VAL A 23 -14.28 12.64 -0.99
C VAL A 23 -14.70 12.21 0.41
N PHE A 24 -15.07 10.94 0.58
CA PHE A 24 -15.44 10.41 1.89
C PHE A 24 -14.29 10.49 2.89
N GLY A 25 -13.08 10.13 2.48
CA GLY A 25 -11.89 10.24 3.33
C GLY A 25 -11.60 11.67 3.78
N LEU A 26 -11.77 12.65 2.89
CA LEU A 26 -11.63 14.07 3.23
C LEU A 26 -12.72 14.54 4.21
N VAL A 27 -13.98 14.16 3.99
CA VAL A 27 -15.07 14.50 4.91
C VAL A 27 -14.82 13.89 6.29
N LEU A 28 -14.46 12.61 6.34
CA LEU A 28 -14.17 11.89 7.57
C LEU A 28 -12.94 12.48 8.29
N GLY A 29 -11.88 12.82 7.55
CA GLY A 29 -10.70 13.49 8.09
C GLY A 29 -11.04 14.86 8.67
N GLY A 30 -11.95 15.61 8.06
CA GLY A 30 -12.45 16.87 8.59
C GLY A 30 -13.21 16.69 9.90
N ILE A 31 -14.13 15.72 9.95
CA ILE A 31 -14.87 15.37 11.18
C ILE A 31 -13.89 15.00 12.30
N LEU A 32 -12.95 14.10 12.00
CA LEU A 32 -11.96 13.64 12.97
C LEU A 32 -11.06 14.78 13.45
N TYR A 33 -10.64 15.68 12.56
CA TYR A 33 -9.89 16.88 12.92
C TYR A 33 -10.65 17.77 13.91
N TYR A 34 -11.95 18.02 13.67
CA TYR A 34 -12.77 18.81 14.59
C TYR A 34 -12.94 18.14 15.96
N LEU A 35 -13.11 16.82 16.00
CA LEU A 35 -13.19 16.05 17.24
C LEU A 35 -11.88 16.11 18.04
N LEU A 36 -10.75 15.88 17.37
CA LEU A 36 -9.42 15.93 18.00
C LEU A 36 -9.13 17.32 18.59
N LYS A 37 -9.52 18.39 17.89
CA LYS A 37 -9.35 19.77 18.38
C LYS A 37 -10.18 20.07 19.64
N SER A 38 -11.27 19.33 19.86
CA SER A 38 -12.19 19.56 20.99
C SER A 38 -11.78 18.83 22.28
N ILE A 39 -10.78 17.96 22.20
CA ILE A 39 -10.37 17.06 23.28
C ILE A 39 -8.95 17.41 23.72
N ASP A 40 -8.66 17.29 25.01
CA ASP A 40 -7.35 17.56 25.60
C ASP A 40 -6.91 16.35 26.44
N SER A 41 -6.76 15.20 25.77
CA SER A 41 -6.47 13.89 26.38
C SER A 41 -5.87 12.93 25.35
N TYR A 42 -4.61 12.54 25.55
CA TYR A 42 -3.89 11.73 24.57
C TYR A 42 -4.52 10.35 24.33
N GLN A 43 -5.11 9.74 25.36
CA GLN A 43 -5.76 8.43 25.23
C GLN A 43 -7.00 8.53 24.34
N GLU A 44 -7.81 9.55 24.53
CA GLU A 44 -9.03 9.78 23.74
C GLU A 44 -8.70 10.11 22.30
N GLU A 45 -7.67 10.92 22.06
CA GLU A 45 -7.19 11.26 20.72
C GLU A 45 -6.68 10.01 19.98
N VAL A 46 -5.90 9.13 20.63
CA VAL A 46 -5.46 7.85 20.04
C VAL A 46 -6.67 6.97 19.70
N LEU A 47 -7.60 6.79 20.65
CA LEU A 47 -8.81 5.99 20.44
C LEU A 47 -9.68 6.54 19.31
N LEU A 48 -9.78 7.86 19.17
CA LEU A 48 -10.50 8.50 18.07
C LEU A 48 -9.85 8.22 16.73
N THR A 49 -8.52 8.28 16.63
CA THR A 49 -7.84 7.92 15.36
C THR A 49 -8.08 6.46 14.99
N LEU A 50 -8.03 5.55 15.98
CA LEU A 50 -8.31 4.13 15.77
C LEU A 50 -9.76 3.89 15.34
N ALA A 51 -10.72 4.55 16.02
CA ALA A 51 -12.13 4.50 15.68
C ALA A 51 -12.40 5.09 14.28
N GLY A 52 -11.70 6.16 13.93
CA GLY A 52 -11.73 6.76 12.60
C GLY A 52 -11.29 5.77 11.53
N VAL A 53 -10.18 5.07 11.73
CA VAL A 53 -9.66 4.09 10.76
C VAL A 53 -10.58 2.87 10.65
N ILE A 54 -10.93 2.23 11.76
CA ILE A 54 -11.75 1.01 11.73
C ILE A 54 -13.19 1.32 11.29
N GLY A 55 -13.82 2.32 11.91
CA GLY A 55 -15.19 2.73 11.61
C GLY A 55 -15.31 3.37 10.23
N GLY A 56 -14.35 4.21 9.86
CA GLY A 56 -14.28 4.81 8.53
C GLY A 56 -14.12 3.78 7.43
N TYR A 57 -13.24 2.79 7.61
CA TYR A 57 -13.06 1.72 6.64
C TYR A 57 -14.33 0.89 6.48
N ALA A 58 -15.00 0.54 7.60
CA ALA A 58 -16.25 -0.20 7.58
C ALA A 58 -17.37 0.58 6.86
N LEU A 59 -17.50 1.89 7.12
CA LEU A 59 -18.47 2.76 6.45
C LEU A 59 -18.19 2.91 4.96
N ALA A 60 -16.91 3.11 4.58
CA ALA A 60 -16.52 3.16 3.17
C ALA A 60 -16.88 1.85 2.45
N SER A 61 -16.59 0.72 3.07
CA SER A 61 -16.90 -0.61 2.52
C SER A 61 -18.41 -0.82 2.37
N HIS A 62 -19.21 -0.38 3.35
CA HIS A 62 -20.67 -0.44 3.29
C HIS A 62 -21.25 0.40 2.15
N TRP A 63 -20.63 1.52 1.80
CA TRP A 63 -21.02 2.35 0.66
C TRP A 63 -20.36 1.97 -0.66
N HIS A 64 -19.70 0.80 -0.72
CA HIS A 64 -18.97 0.35 -1.91
C HIS A 64 -17.94 1.39 -2.42
N LEU A 65 -17.29 2.10 -1.49
CA LEU A 65 -16.20 3.02 -1.77
C LEU A 65 -14.85 2.34 -1.51
N SER A 66 -13.78 2.87 -2.09
CA SER A 66 -12.43 2.38 -1.81
C SER A 66 -11.99 2.72 -0.38
N GLY A 67 -12.18 1.77 0.54
CA GLY A 67 -11.79 1.86 1.96
C GLY A 67 -10.33 2.29 2.16
N PRO A 68 -9.33 1.62 1.55
CA PRO A 68 -7.92 2.01 1.70
C PRO A 68 -7.66 3.46 1.28
N LEU A 69 -8.23 3.88 0.14
CA LEU A 69 -8.06 5.25 -0.37
C LEU A 69 -8.73 6.30 0.53
N ALA A 70 -9.90 5.98 1.07
CA ALA A 70 -10.56 6.83 2.06
C ALA A 70 -9.70 7.02 3.31
N MET A 71 -9.10 5.94 3.82
CA MET A 71 -8.23 6.03 5.00
C MET A 71 -6.93 6.79 4.72
N VAL A 72 -6.36 6.65 3.51
CA VAL A 72 -5.23 7.47 3.07
C VAL A 72 -5.59 8.95 3.07
N MET A 73 -6.73 9.34 2.49
CA MET A 73 -7.13 10.75 2.44
C MET A 73 -7.46 11.31 3.83
N MET A 74 -8.11 10.53 4.69
CA MET A 74 -8.35 10.91 6.08
C MET A 74 -7.03 11.07 6.84
N GLY A 75 -6.13 10.10 6.73
CA GLY A 75 -4.81 10.11 7.38
C GLY A 75 -3.93 11.26 6.91
N LEU A 76 -3.92 11.57 5.61
CA LEU A 76 -3.23 12.74 5.06
C LEU A 76 -3.80 14.06 5.61
N MET A 77 -5.12 14.16 5.76
CA MET A 77 -5.76 15.36 6.29
C MET A 77 -5.43 15.58 7.78
N VAL A 78 -5.55 14.53 8.59
CA VAL A 78 -5.25 14.59 10.04
C VAL A 78 -3.75 14.71 10.30
N GLY A 79 -2.93 13.98 9.54
CA GLY A 79 -1.48 13.91 9.71
C GLY A 79 -0.70 15.13 9.19
N ASN A 80 -1.25 15.88 8.23
CA ASN A 80 -0.62 17.08 7.67
C ASN A 80 -0.90 18.34 8.53
N HIS A 81 -1.54 19.37 7.97
CA HIS A 81 -1.79 20.64 8.66
C HIS A 81 -2.75 20.51 9.86
N GLY A 82 -3.55 19.44 9.95
CA GLY A 82 -4.45 19.22 11.10
C GLY A 82 -3.69 19.08 12.42
N ARG A 83 -2.51 18.46 12.38
CA ARG A 83 -1.74 18.10 13.57
C ARG A 83 -1.13 19.28 14.32
N SER A 84 -0.77 20.36 13.63
CA SER A 84 -0.14 21.55 14.23
C SER A 84 -1.11 22.48 14.94
N TRP A 85 -2.41 22.37 14.65
CA TRP A 85 -3.43 23.27 15.19
C TRP A 85 -4.45 22.57 16.09
N ALA A 86 -4.50 21.23 16.09
CA ALA A 86 -5.48 20.46 16.87
C ALA A 86 -4.89 19.63 18.01
N MET A 87 -3.58 19.33 18.01
CA MET A 87 -2.97 18.43 18.99
C MET A 87 -1.82 19.11 19.73
N SER A 88 -1.66 18.77 21.02
CA SER A 88 -0.45 19.11 21.77
C SER A 88 0.77 18.32 21.24
N ASP A 89 1.98 18.82 21.46
CA ASP A 89 3.22 18.12 21.06
C ASP A 89 3.32 16.73 21.70
N LYS A 90 2.88 16.62 22.96
CA LYS A 90 2.85 15.35 23.70
C LYS A 90 1.86 14.37 23.06
N THR A 91 0.64 14.81 22.74
CA THR A 91 -0.34 13.90 22.10
C THR A 91 0.14 13.44 20.73
N ARG A 92 0.71 14.35 19.93
CA ARG A 92 1.25 14.00 18.62
C ARG A 92 2.23 12.83 18.72
N GLN A 93 3.16 12.90 19.67
CA GLN A 93 4.16 11.85 19.90
C GLN A 93 3.50 10.51 20.26
N TYR A 94 2.46 10.50 21.11
CA TYR A 94 1.77 9.26 21.47
C TYR A 94 0.99 8.65 20.30
N VAL A 95 0.34 9.49 19.49
CA VAL A 95 -0.37 9.03 18.28
C VAL A 95 0.62 8.46 17.28
N ASP A 96 1.76 9.12 17.04
CA ASP A 96 2.81 8.62 16.16
C ASP A 96 3.36 7.27 16.64
N LEU A 97 3.76 7.18 17.91
CA LEU A 97 4.30 5.95 18.48
C LEU A 97 3.27 4.81 18.45
N PHE A 98 2.00 5.11 18.73
CA PHE A 98 0.92 4.12 18.67
C PHE A 98 0.78 3.56 17.25
N TRP A 99 0.69 4.42 16.23
CA TRP A 99 0.53 3.97 14.85
C TRP A 99 1.78 3.29 14.30
N GLU A 100 2.98 3.70 14.72
CA GLU A 100 4.24 3.00 14.42
C GLU A 100 4.23 1.58 14.99
N LEU A 101 3.86 1.41 16.27
CA LEU A 101 3.74 0.08 16.88
C LEU A 101 2.68 -0.79 16.21
N ILE A 102 1.53 -0.22 15.84
CA ILE A 102 0.48 -0.95 15.12
C ILE A 102 0.98 -1.37 13.73
N ASP A 103 1.66 -0.50 12.99
CA ASP A 103 2.25 -0.81 11.69
C ASP A 103 3.27 -1.95 11.81
N GLU A 104 4.18 -1.87 12.79
CA GLU A 104 5.16 -2.91 13.06
C GLU A 104 4.52 -4.26 13.39
N ILE A 105 3.51 -4.27 14.28
CA ILE A 105 2.79 -5.49 14.67
C ILE A 105 2.06 -6.10 13.48
N LEU A 106 1.29 -5.30 12.74
CA LEU A 106 0.53 -5.79 11.59
C LEU A 106 1.46 -6.30 10.49
N ASN A 107 2.58 -5.63 10.25
CA ASN A 107 3.56 -6.07 9.27
C ASN A 107 4.25 -7.38 9.71
N ALA A 108 4.60 -7.51 10.99
CA ALA A 108 5.16 -8.75 11.54
C ALA A 108 4.18 -9.93 11.40
N ILE A 109 2.91 -9.73 11.76
CA ILE A 109 1.85 -10.73 11.58
C ILE A 109 1.71 -11.10 10.11
N LEU A 110 1.68 -10.10 9.22
CA LEU A 110 1.60 -10.32 7.78
C LEU A 110 2.76 -11.18 7.28
N PHE A 111 4.00 -10.91 7.69
CA PHE A 111 5.15 -11.72 7.28
C PHE A 111 5.09 -13.15 7.82
N VAL A 112 4.60 -13.34 9.05
CA VAL A 112 4.40 -14.67 9.62
C VAL A 112 3.32 -15.45 8.85
N LEU A 113 2.17 -14.82 8.58
CA LEU A 113 1.09 -15.45 7.82
C LEU A 113 1.54 -15.83 6.40
N ILE A 114 2.27 -14.93 5.74
CA ILE A 114 2.86 -15.21 4.43
C ILE A 114 3.85 -16.39 4.51
N GLY A 115 4.72 -16.41 5.52
CA GLY A 115 5.69 -17.50 5.70
C GLY A 115 5.01 -18.85 5.93
N LEU A 116 3.90 -18.88 6.66
CA LEU A 116 3.13 -20.09 6.90
C LEU A 116 2.44 -20.62 5.63
N GLU A 117 1.80 -19.74 4.86
CA GLU A 117 1.06 -20.11 3.65
C GLU A 117 1.98 -20.75 2.59
N VAL A 118 3.22 -20.26 2.50
CA VAL A 118 4.23 -20.71 1.54
C VAL A 118 4.68 -22.14 1.78
N VAL A 119 4.72 -22.60 3.03
CA VAL A 119 5.10 -23.98 3.36
C VAL A 119 4.04 -24.97 2.86
N MET A 120 2.79 -24.54 2.73
CA MET A 120 1.67 -25.36 2.28
C MET A 120 1.59 -25.51 0.75
N ILE A 121 2.35 -24.73 -0.01
CA ILE A 121 2.32 -24.74 -1.48
C ILE A 121 3.01 -26.01 -2.01
N ALA A 122 2.32 -26.74 -2.88
CA ALA A 122 2.91 -27.88 -3.60
C ALA A 122 3.86 -27.38 -4.70
N TYR A 123 5.17 -27.44 -4.43
CA TYR A 123 6.18 -27.02 -5.39
C TYR A 123 6.33 -28.00 -6.55
N SER A 124 6.19 -27.50 -7.78
CA SER A 124 6.54 -28.22 -9.01
C SER A 124 7.68 -27.50 -9.74
N GLY A 125 8.46 -28.23 -10.54
CA GLY A 125 9.53 -27.63 -11.34
C GLY A 125 9.03 -26.52 -12.27
N ASN A 126 7.82 -26.68 -12.82
CA ASN A 126 7.17 -25.66 -13.64
C ASN A 126 6.86 -24.38 -12.85
N LEU A 127 6.47 -24.50 -11.58
CA LEU A 127 6.17 -23.35 -10.72
C LEU A 127 7.42 -22.51 -10.43
N PHE A 128 8.59 -23.15 -10.27
CA PHE A 128 9.86 -22.41 -10.11
C PHE A 128 10.23 -21.62 -11.37
N ILE A 129 10.04 -22.19 -12.55
CA ILE A 129 10.27 -21.50 -13.83
C ILE A 129 9.30 -20.32 -13.96
N ALA A 130 8.02 -20.55 -13.66
CA ALA A 130 7.00 -19.51 -13.69
C ALA A 130 7.29 -18.37 -12.70
N ALA A 131 7.78 -18.69 -11.50
CA ALA A 131 8.21 -17.70 -10.50
C ALA A 131 9.37 -16.85 -11.01
N GLY A 132 10.40 -17.47 -11.58
CA GLY A 132 11.53 -16.77 -12.18
C GLY A 132 11.12 -15.84 -13.32
N LEU A 133 10.25 -16.31 -14.22
CA LEU A 133 9.68 -15.50 -15.30
C LEU A 133 8.85 -14.33 -14.74
N THR A 134 8.04 -14.57 -13.72
CA THR A 134 7.21 -13.54 -13.10
C THR A 134 8.07 -12.44 -12.47
N ILE A 135 9.18 -12.78 -11.82
CA ILE A 135 10.15 -11.80 -11.30
C ILE A 135 10.71 -10.94 -12.44
N ILE A 136 11.15 -11.57 -13.54
CA ILE A 136 11.69 -10.85 -14.69
C ILE A 136 10.63 -9.91 -15.29
N ILE A 137 9.41 -10.40 -15.52
CA ILE A 137 8.30 -9.61 -16.05
C ILE A 137 7.99 -8.44 -15.12
N ALA A 138 7.92 -8.67 -13.80
CA ALA A 138 7.64 -7.62 -12.82
C ALA A 138 8.72 -6.52 -12.81
N LEU A 139 10.00 -6.90 -12.94
CA LEU A 139 11.11 -5.95 -13.04
C LEU A 139 11.10 -5.17 -14.36
N LEU A 140 10.86 -5.84 -15.49
CA LEU A 140 10.76 -5.21 -16.80
C LEU A 140 9.57 -4.24 -16.87
N ALA A 141 8.41 -4.64 -16.35
CA ALA A 141 7.24 -3.79 -16.26
C ALA A 141 7.55 -2.52 -15.46
N ARG A 142 8.24 -2.66 -14.32
CA ARG A 142 8.64 -1.51 -13.51
C ARG A 142 9.67 -0.62 -14.22
N LEU A 143 10.67 -1.23 -14.86
CA LEU A 143 11.67 -0.50 -15.63
C LEU A 143 11.02 0.30 -16.76
N MET A 144 10.03 -0.27 -17.46
CA MET A 144 9.28 0.45 -18.49
C MET A 144 8.50 1.62 -17.90
N VAL A 145 7.69 1.40 -16.86
CA VAL A 145 6.86 2.46 -16.27
C VAL A 145 7.71 3.59 -15.68
N VAL A 146 8.68 3.25 -14.84
CA VAL A 146 9.57 4.24 -14.19
C VAL A 146 10.50 4.88 -15.20
N GLY A 147 11.05 4.11 -16.14
CA GLY A 147 11.92 4.58 -17.20
C GLY A 147 11.21 5.60 -18.08
N ILE A 148 10.03 5.26 -18.60
CA ILE A 148 9.20 6.16 -19.44
C ILE A 148 8.81 7.42 -18.65
N THR A 149 8.39 7.28 -17.40
CA THR A 149 8.00 8.43 -16.56
C THR A 149 9.20 9.35 -16.31
N THR A 150 10.37 8.78 -16.00
CA THR A 150 11.58 9.56 -15.71
C THR A 150 12.17 10.19 -16.96
N THR A 151 12.10 9.56 -18.13
CA THR A 151 12.56 10.17 -19.38
C THR A 151 11.63 11.28 -19.87
N THR A 152 10.32 11.12 -19.66
CA THR A 152 9.31 12.09 -20.11
C THR A 152 9.20 13.29 -19.16
N PHE A 153 9.18 13.05 -17.84
CA PHE A 153 8.93 14.06 -16.80
C PHE A 153 10.17 14.39 -15.96
N GLY A 154 11.31 13.72 -16.14
CA GLY A 154 12.47 13.86 -15.24
C GLY A 154 13.10 15.26 -15.22
N LYS A 155 12.98 16.02 -16.32
CA LYS A 155 13.40 17.43 -16.34
C LYS A 155 12.48 18.34 -15.53
N GLN A 156 11.19 18.03 -15.46
CA GLN A 156 10.21 18.80 -14.69
C GLN A 156 10.27 18.47 -13.19
N LEU A 157 10.69 17.25 -12.84
CA LEU A 157 10.90 16.83 -11.45
C LEU A 157 12.32 17.10 -10.93
N GLU A 158 13.18 17.78 -11.71
CA GLU A 158 14.57 18.09 -11.34
C GLU A 158 15.39 16.86 -10.90
N LEU A 159 15.13 15.69 -11.52
CA LEU A 159 15.74 14.44 -11.07
C LEU A 159 17.23 14.36 -11.45
N PRO A 160 18.11 13.92 -10.53
CA PRO A 160 19.52 13.71 -10.85
C PRO A 160 19.70 12.63 -11.93
N SER A 161 20.79 12.72 -12.68
CA SER A 161 21.13 11.75 -13.72
C SER A 161 21.23 10.35 -13.10
N GLY A 162 20.50 9.39 -13.68
CA GLY A 162 20.46 8.01 -13.17
C GLY A 162 19.42 7.74 -12.08
N ALA A 163 18.63 8.74 -11.62
CA ALA A 163 17.55 8.54 -10.65
C ALA A 163 16.60 7.38 -11.02
N TRP A 164 16.36 7.16 -12.32
CA TRP A 164 15.54 6.06 -12.81
C TRP A 164 16.00 4.68 -12.32
N LYS A 165 17.31 4.45 -12.13
CA LYS A 165 17.83 3.17 -11.63
C LYS A 165 17.43 2.96 -10.17
N VAL A 166 17.56 4.00 -9.32
CA VAL A 166 17.14 3.92 -7.91
C VAL A 166 15.63 3.80 -7.80
N LEU A 167 14.87 4.56 -8.59
CA LEU A 167 13.40 4.53 -8.57
C LEU A 167 12.84 3.19 -9.07
N THR A 168 13.51 2.57 -10.05
CA THR A 168 13.16 1.23 -10.53
C THR A 168 13.53 0.17 -9.49
N TRP A 169 14.74 0.25 -8.93
CA TRP A 169 15.30 -0.79 -8.06
C TRP A 169 14.84 -0.71 -6.61
N GLY A 170 14.53 0.49 -6.09
CA GLY A 170 14.01 0.73 -4.74
C GLY A 170 12.54 0.37 -4.58
N GLY A 171 11.97 -0.28 -5.59
CA GLY A 171 10.58 -0.63 -5.70
C GLY A 171 10.15 -1.84 -4.90
N LEU A 172 10.38 -1.82 -3.60
CA LEU A 172 10.10 -2.96 -2.74
C LEU A 172 8.62 -3.36 -2.81
N ARG A 173 8.36 -4.62 -3.12
CA ARG A 173 7.01 -5.19 -3.15
C ARG A 173 6.66 -5.59 -1.72
N GLY A 174 5.55 -5.05 -1.22
CA GLY A 174 5.11 -5.25 0.15
C GLY A 174 4.01 -6.30 0.29
N GLY A 175 3.59 -6.47 1.55
CA GLY A 175 2.55 -7.41 1.97
C GLY A 175 1.18 -7.22 1.35
N ILE A 176 0.85 -6.00 0.91
CA ILE A 176 -0.44 -5.67 0.27
C ILE A 176 -0.69 -6.56 -0.95
N SER A 177 0.35 -6.86 -1.74
CA SER A 177 0.22 -7.71 -2.93
C SER A 177 -0.25 -9.11 -2.55
N VAL A 178 0.28 -9.68 -1.46
CA VAL A 178 -0.11 -11.02 -0.99
C VAL A 178 -1.49 -10.99 -0.36
N ALA A 179 -1.80 -9.94 0.41
CA ALA A 179 -3.13 -9.75 1.00
C ALA A 179 -4.24 -9.71 -0.07
N LEU A 180 -3.97 -9.11 -1.23
CA LEU A 180 -4.91 -9.10 -2.36
C LEU A 180 -5.13 -10.50 -2.94
N VAL A 181 -4.08 -11.33 -3.00
CA VAL A 181 -4.22 -12.70 -3.50
C VAL A 181 -4.97 -13.58 -2.49
N LEU A 182 -4.77 -13.37 -1.18
CA LEU A 182 -5.49 -14.10 -0.13
C LEU A 182 -7.01 -13.81 -0.13
N GLN A 183 -7.45 -12.70 -0.75
CA GLN A 183 -8.87 -12.40 -0.93
C GLN A 183 -9.53 -13.21 -2.06
N LEU A 184 -8.75 -13.91 -2.90
CA LEU A 184 -9.31 -14.80 -3.91
C LEU A 184 -9.96 -16.03 -3.26
N PRO A 185 -11.05 -16.55 -3.86
CA PRO A 185 -11.64 -17.82 -3.44
C PRO A 185 -10.60 -18.95 -3.41
N ASP A 186 -10.76 -19.89 -2.48
CA ASP A 186 -9.91 -21.08 -2.42
C ASP A 186 -9.94 -21.83 -3.77
N GLY A 187 -8.75 -22.22 -4.26
CA GLY A 187 -8.62 -22.96 -5.50
C GLY A 187 -7.19 -22.95 -6.04
N THR A 188 -6.93 -23.82 -7.01
CA THR A 188 -5.58 -24.00 -7.60
C THR A 188 -5.02 -22.71 -8.18
N GLU A 189 -5.87 -21.85 -8.76
CA GLU A 189 -5.45 -20.56 -9.31
C GLU A 189 -4.93 -19.61 -8.22
N ARG A 190 -5.57 -19.62 -7.03
CA ARG A 190 -5.10 -18.83 -5.89
C ARG A 190 -3.73 -19.32 -5.44
N ASP A 191 -3.54 -20.62 -5.31
CA ASP A 191 -2.28 -21.20 -4.85
C ASP A 191 -1.12 -20.87 -5.80
N ILE A 192 -1.37 -20.92 -7.11
CA ILE A 192 -0.41 -20.50 -8.13
C ILE A 192 -0.09 -19.02 -7.99
N LEU A 193 -1.10 -18.14 -7.93
CA LEU A 193 -0.90 -16.69 -7.81
C LEU A 193 -0.21 -16.32 -6.49
N LEU A 194 -0.49 -17.04 -5.40
CA LEU A 194 0.17 -16.87 -4.11
C LEU A 194 1.65 -17.20 -4.23
N ALA A 195 1.99 -18.34 -4.83
CA ALA A 195 3.37 -18.75 -5.04
C ALA A 195 4.16 -17.73 -5.87
N LEU A 196 3.58 -17.25 -6.97
CA LEU A 196 4.22 -16.28 -7.85
C LEU A 196 4.39 -14.92 -7.16
N THR A 197 3.35 -14.44 -6.48
CA THR A 197 3.39 -13.17 -5.75
C THR A 197 4.40 -13.22 -4.62
N TYR A 198 4.46 -14.34 -3.90
CA TYR A 198 5.45 -14.56 -2.86
C TYR A 198 6.88 -14.55 -3.40
N ALA A 199 7.15 -15.28 -4.49
CA ALA A 199 8.48 -15.29 -5.10
C ALA A 199 8.95 -13.87 -5.46
N VAL A 200 8.05 -13.04 -5.99
CA VAL A 200 8.33 -11.63 -6.29
C VAL A 200 8.58 -10.81 -5.02
N VAL A 201 7.78 -10.97 -3.96
CA VAL A 201 7.94 -10.24 -2.69
C VAL A 201 9.25 -10.62 -2.00
N VAL A 202 9.56 -11.91 -1.88
CA VAL A 202 10.82 -12.39 -1.28
C VAL A 202 12.02 -11.93 -2.08
N PHE A 203 11.99 -12.08 -3.40
CA PHE A 203 13.05 -11.57 -4.26
C PHE A 203 13.24 -10.06 -4.06
N SER A 204 12.14 -9.31 -3.99
CA SER A 204 12.19 -7.87 -3.80
C SER A 204 12.82 -7.49 -2.46
N ILE A 205 12.41 -8.11 -1.36
CA ILE A 205 12.94 -7.79 -0.03
C ILE A 205 14.40 -8.23 0.12
N LEU A 206 14.72 -9.49 -0.23
CA LEU A 206 16.07 -10.03 -0.06
C LEU A 206 17.04 -9.48 -1.09
N VAL A 207 16.70 -9.50 -2.37
CA VAL A 207 17.63 -9.09 -3.43
C VAL A 207 17.59 -7.58 -3.59
N GLN A 208 16.43 -6.97 -3.88
CA GLN A 208 16.37 -5.52 -4.12
C GLN A 208 16.65 -4.73 -2.83
N GLY A 209 16.12 -5.17 -1.69
CA GLY A 209 16.34 -4.51 -0.39
C GLY A 209 17.81 -4.50 0.05
N LEU A 210 18.54 -5.61 -0.09
CA LEU A 210 19.97 -5.64 0.27
C LEU A 210 20.87 -4.95 -0.77
N SER A 211 20.45 -4.88 -2.03
CA SER A 211 21.27 -4.30 -3.11
C SER A 211 21.00 -2.82 -3.38
N ILE A 212 19.88 -2.25 -2.91
CA ILE A 212 19.54 -0.83 -3.16
C ILE A 212 20.61 0.13 -2.68
N GLY A 213 21.25 -0.14 -1.53
CA GLY A 213 22.33 0.70 -1.02
C GLY A 213 23.56 0.71 -1.94
N LYS A 214 23.84 -0.39 -2.63
CA LYS A 214 24.91 -0.46 -3.65
C LYS A 214 24.53 0.31 -4.91
N VAL A 215 23.27 0.17 -5.36
CA VAL A 215 22.74 0.89 -6.52
C VAL A 215 22.74 2.40 -6.29
N ALA A 216 22.31 2.86 -5.11
CA ALA A 216 22.30 4.28 -4.75
C ALA A 216 23.72 4.88 -4.77
N LYS A 217 24.73 4.14 -4.28
CA LYS A 217 26.13 4.59 -4.32
C LYS A 217 26.71 4.67 -5.73
N SER A 218 26.19 3.88 -6.68
CA SER A 218 26.68 3.88 -8.07
C SER A 218 26.27 5.11 -8.90
N ILE A 219 25.37 5.95 -8.37
CA ILE A 219 24.80 7.10 -9.09
C ILE A 219 25.26 8.43 -8.49
N ARG A 220 25.97 8.34 -7.37
CA ARG A 220 26.67 9.45 -6.73
C ARG A 220 28.03 9.65 -7.38
#